data_AF-A0A2V7DYW7-F1
#
_entry.id   AF-A0A2V7DYW7-F1
#
_cell.length_a   1.000
_cell.length_b   1.000
_cell.length_c   1.000
_cell.angle_alpha   90.00
_cell.angle_beta   90.00
_cell.angle_gamma   90.00
#
_symmetry.space_group_name_H-M   'P 1'
#
loop_
_entity.id
_entity.type
_entity.pdbx_description
1 polymer ?
#
loop_
_entity_poly.entity_id
_entity_poly.type
_entity_poly.pdbx_seq_one_letter_code
_entity_poly.pdbx_strand_id
1 'polypeptide(L)'
;MTRIAFLVFPRLTLLDFVGGYDALRRVAALGVDPMVKHRIIGTAPEIADENGLVIKPDSVYEDLRDFDLLYVPGGFGTRQLVDDERCIAYLRSWGTTRPLASVCTGSLLLGRAGYLTGKRATTNHAAFDLLRPYCADVVTDRRIVDEGLVVTAGGVSSSLDLGLYLVEKFWGQPAREKIAAKMEYRGYSAV
;
A
#
# COMPACT_ATOMS: atom_id res chain seq x y z
N MET A 1 17.13 -3.96 -9.94
CA MET A 1 17.19 -4.04 -8.46
C MET A 1 15.89 -3.45 -7.95
N THR A 2 15.01 -4.26 -7.35
CA THR A 2 13.68 -3.80 -6.95
C THR A 2 13.76 -2.80 -5.80
N ARG A 3 13.14 -1.62 -5.98
CA ARG A 3 13.03 -0.55 -4.99
C ARG A 3 11.57 -0.31 -4.63
N ILE A 4 11.24 -0.43 -3.36
CA ILE A 4 9.87 -0.29 -2.85
C ILE A 4 9.70 1.07 -2.17
N ALA A 5 8.73 1.87 -2.58
CA ALA A 5 8.33 3.11 -1.93
C ALA A 5 7.12 2.86 -1.04
N PHE A 6 7.20 3.24 0.23
CA PHE A 6 6.07 3.29 1.15
C PHE A 6 5.72 4.75 1.41
N LEU A 7 4.52 5.17 1.01
CA LEU A 7 4.04 6.51 1.33
C LEU A 7 3.52 6.54 2.77
N VAL A 8 3.89 7.56 3.55
CA VAL A 8 3.31 7.84 4.87
C VAL A 8 2.88 9.31 4.96
N PHE A 9 1.79 9.55 5.67
CA PHE A 9 1.16 10.87 5.76
C PHE A 9 0.48 11.07 7.13
N PRO A 10 0.29 12.31 7.60
CA PRO A 10 -0.34 12.57 8.89
C PRO A 10 -1.70 11.88 9.00
N ARG A 11 -2.01 11.34 10.19
CA ARG A 11 -3.25 10.61 10.48
C ARG A 11 -3.44 9.35 9.61
N LEU A 12 -2.35 8.70 9.20
CA LEU A 12 -2.44 7.35 8.66
C LEU A 12 -2.90 6.36 9.75
N THR A 13 -3.48 5.25 9.35
CA THR A 13 -3.62 4.10 10.23
C THR A 13 -2.32 3.31 10.16
N LEU A 14 -1.56 3.29 11.26
CA LEU A 14 -0.22 2.68 11.27
C LEU A 14 -0.21 1.22 10.84
N LEU A 15 -1.21 0.43 11.24
CA LEU A 15 -1.30 -0.97 10.87
C LEU A 15 -1.47 -1.17 9.36
N ASP A 16 -2.10 -0.23 8.65
CA ASP A 16 -2.20 -0.25 7.19
C ASP A 16 -0.81 -0.19 6.54
N PHE A 17 0.11 0.55 7.15
CA PHE A 17 1.50 0.67 6.73
C PHE A 17 2.35 -0.51 7.22
N VAL A 18 2.43 -0.74 8.54
CA VAL A 18 3.42 -1.65 9.11
C VAL A 18 3.18 -3.11 8.73
N GLY A 19 1.94 -3.52 8.47
CA GLY A 19 1.65 -4.89 8.04
C GLY A 19 2.26 -5.23 6.69
N GLY A 20 2.07 -4.36 5.69
CA GLY A 20 2.66 -4.53 4.36
C GLY A 20 4.18 -4.30 4.37
N TYR A 21 4.64 -3.29 5.10
CA TYR A 21 6.06 -3.01 5.30
C TYR A 21 6.81 -4.20 5.91
N ASP A 22 6.26 -4.85 6.94
CA ASP A 22 6.93 -5.96 7.62
C ASP A 22 7.12 -7.18 6.71
N ALA A 23 6.12 -7.52 5.89
CA ALA A 23 6.25 -8.61 4.93
C ALA A 23 7.27 -8.27 3.84
N LEU A 24 7.17 -7.10 3.22
CA LEU A 24 8.01 -6.71 2.08
C LEU A 24 9.47 -6.47 2.47
N ARG A 25 9.76 -5.85 3.64
CA ARG A 25 11.14 -5.65 4.10
C ARG A 25 11.88 -6.98 4.35
N ARG A 26 11.13 -8.04 4.66
CA ARG A 26 11.69 -9.38 4.95
C ARG A 26 12.17 -10.10 3.71
N VAL A 27 11.80 -9.65 2.51
CA VAL A 27 12.34 -10.19 1.26
C VAL A 27 13.87 -10.08 1.25
N ALA A 28 14.40 -8.90 1.57
CA ALA A 28 15.84 -8.71 1.72
C ALA A 28 16.36 -9.37 3.01
N ALA A 29 15.72 -9.11 4.14
CA ALA A 29 16.23 -9.54 5.45
C ALA A 29 16.30 -11.07 5.64
N LEU A 30 15.49 -11.84 4.89
CA LEU A 30 15.53 -13.30 4.91
C LEU A 30 16.25 -13.90 3.69
N GLY A 31 16.90 -13.08 2.87
CA GLY A 31 17.67 -13.53 1.71
C GLY A 31 16.83 -14.16 0.61
N VAL A 32 15.57 -13.74 0.44
CA VAL A 32 14.77 -14.10 -0.74
C VAL A 32 15.30 -13.37 -1.97
N ASP A 33 15.47 -12.05 -1.83
CA ASP A 33 16.19 -11.21 -2.79
C ASP A 33 16.96 -10.14 -1.99
N PRO A 34 18.26 -10.33 -1.75
CA PRO A 34 19.06 -9.44 -0.92
C PRO A 34 19.30 -8.07 -1.57
N MET A 35 18.98 -7.91 -2.85
CA MET A 35 19.15 -6.66 -3.58
C MET A 35 17.94 -5.73 -3.42
N VAL A 36 16.80 -6.24 -2.90
CA VAL A 36 15.63 -5.41 -2.64
C VAL A 36 15.96 -4.30 -1.65
N LYS A 37 15.58 -3.07 -2.00
CA LYS A 37 15.65 -1.91 -1.11
C LYS A 37 14.26 -1.34 -0.91
N HIS A 38 14.03 -0.69 0.23
CA HIS A 38 12.81 0.06 0.47
C HIS A 38 13.12 1.47 0.96
N ARG A 39 12.13 2.36 0.85
CA ARG A 39 12.17 3.73 1.35
C ARG A 39 10.82 4.08 1.94
N ILE A 40 10.80 4.69 3.12
CA ILE A 40 9.63 5.30 3.72
C ILE A 40 9.64 6.78 3.33
N ILE A 41 8.71 7.19 2.48
CA ILE A 41 8.62 8.55 1.97
C ILE A 41 7.41 9.24 2.61
N GLY A 42 7.67 10.35 3.30
CA GLY A 42 6.63 11.13 3.96
C GLY A 42 6.07 12.25 3.12
N THR A 43 4.88 12.71 3.47
CA THR A 43 4.36 14.02 3.06
C THR A 43 4.82 15.16 3.97
N ALA A 44 5.45 14.84 5.11
CA ALA A 44 6.05 15.75 6.08
C ALA A 44 7.26 15.07 6.78
N PRO A 45 8.21 15.82 7.38
CA PRO A 45 9.41 15.24 8.00
C PRO A 45 9.14 14.48 9.30
N GLU A 46 7.95 14.65 9.86
CA GLU A 46 7.44 13.91 11.02
C GLU A 46 5.97 13.61 10.78
N ILE A 47 5.57 12.36 11.03
CA ILE A 47 4.24 11.85 10.74
C ILE A 47 3.65 11.28 12.03
N ALA A 48 2.62 11.92 12.55
CA ALA A 48 1.81 11.38 13.65
C ALA A 48 0.60 10.63 13.11
N ASP A 49 0.26 9.50 13.73
CA ASP A 49 -1.05 8.88 13.58
C ASP A 49 -2.13 9.67 14.36
N GLU A 50 -3.36 9.16 14.42
CA GLU A 50 -4.44 9.84 15.15
C GLU A 50 -4.29 9.84 16.67
N ASN A 51 -3.45 8.96 17.21
CA ASN A 51 -3.30 8.74 18.65
C ASN A 51 -1.95 9.21 19.18
N GLY A 52 -1.16 9.90 18.35
CA GLY A 52 0.13 10.51 18.72
C GLY A 52 1.34 9.60 18.57
N LEU A 53 1.22 8.42 17.97
CA LEU A 53 2.40 7.62 17.60
C LEU A 53 3.07 8.25 16.39
N VAL A 54 4.38 8.47 16.50
CA VAL A 54 5.17 9.21 15.51
C VAL A 54 6.11 8.30 14.72
N ILE A 55 6.14 8.50 13.40
CA ILE A 55 7.16 7.95 12.50
C ILE A 55 7.96 9.12 11.90
N LYS A 56 9.28 8.94 11.85
CA LYS A 56 10.17 9.77 11.02
C LYS A 56 10.43 9.07 9.69
N PRO A 57 9.90 9.56 8.56
CA PRO A 57 10.20 8.98 7.25
C PRO A 57 11.66 9.23 6.87
N ASP A 58 12.15 8.45 5.91
CA ASP A 58 13.52 8.58 5.43
C ASP A 58 13.73 9.82 4.55
N SER A 59 12.67 10.29 3.91
CA SER A 59 12.64 11.45 3.03
C SER A 59 11.22 12.03 2.95
N VAL A 60 11.10 13.21 2.33
CA VAL A 60 9.81 13.89 2.13
C VAL A 60 9.64 14.19 0.66
N TYR A 61 8.56 13.68 0.05
CA TYR A 61 8.27 13.84 -1.39
C TYR A 61 9.48 13.50 -2.30
N GLU A 62 10.24 12.46 -1.98
CA GLU A 62 11.34 11.96 -2.81
C GLU A 62 10.83 11.49 -4.17
N ASP A 63 11.60 11.72 -5.23
CA ASP A 63 11.21 11.37 -6.59
C ASP A 63 10.95 9.86 -6.76
N LEU A 64 9.81 9.52 -7.34
CA LEU A 64 9.36 8.13 -7.49
C LEU A 64 9.94 7.41 -8.72
N ARG A 65 10.69 8.07 -9.60
CA ARG A 65 11.18 7.49 -10.88
C ARG A 65 12.06 6.25 -10.70
N ASP A 66 12.82 6.17 -9.61
CA ASP A 66 13.75 5.06 -9.37
C ASP A 66 13.12 3.90 -8.58
N PHE A 67 11.82 3.90 -8.36
CA PHE A 67 11.11 2.87 -7.60
C PHE A 67 10.31 1.95 -8.52
N ASP A 68 10.09 0.71 -8.08
CA ASP A 68 9.44 -0.35 -8.86
C ASP A 68 8.08 -0.76 -8.29
N LEU A 69 7.85 -0.53 -6.99
CA LEU A 69 6.57 -0.76 -6.32
C LEU A 69 6.23 0.41 -5.40
N LEU A 70 5.02 0.94 -5.51
CA LEU A 70 4.47 1.94 -4.58
C LEU A 70 3.41 1.31 -3.67
N TYR A 71 3.53 1.54 -2.37
CA TYR A 71 2.57 1.10 -1.37
C TYR A 71 1.95 2.31 -0.64
N VAL A 72 0.62 2.40 -0.66
CA VAL A 72 -0.15 3.52 -0.09
C VAL A 72 -1.09 3.03 1.02
N PRO A 73 -0.83 3.34 2.30
CA PRO A 73 -1.71 2.98 3.40
C PRO A 73 -2.99 3.83 3.41
N GLY A 74 -3.95 3.46 4.26
CA GLY A 74 -5.12 4.27 4.56
C GLY A 74 -4.99 5.05 5.87
N GLY A 75 -6.14 5.44 6.40
CA GLY A 75 -6.28 6.27 7.59
C GLY A 75 -7.08 7.53 7.33
N PHE A 76 -7.41 8.27 8.38
CA PHE A 76 -8.27 9.44 8.26
C PHE A 76 -7.65 10.58 7.46
N GLY A 77 -6.31 10.66 7.42
CA GLY A 77 -5.59 11.64 6.59
C GLY A 77 -6.00 11.58 5.11
N THR A 78 -6.38 10.40 4.60
CA THR A 78 -6.82 10.23 3.21
C THR A 78 -8.00 11.14 2.83
N ARG A 79 -8.90 11.46 3.77
CA ARG A 79 -10.08 12.31 3.50
C ARG A 79 -9.71 13.76 3.20
N GLN A 80 -8.58 14.24 3.71
CA GLN A 80 -8.06 15.57 3.38
C GLN A 80 -7.15 15.51 2.15
N LEU A 81 -6.34 14.44 2.04
CA LEU A 81 -5.36 14.29 0.97
C LEU A 81 -5.97 14.05 -0.42
N VAL A 82 -7.22 13.57 -0.52
CA VAL A 82 -7.93 13.48 -1.81
C VAL A 82 -8.11 14.87 -2.48
N ASP A 83 -8.14 15.94 -1.69
CA ASP A 83 -8.25 17.32 -2.18
C ASP A 83 -6.91 18.07 -2.12
N ASP A 84 -5.83 17.41 -1.69
CA ASP A 84 -4.48 17.97 -1.67
C ASP A 84 -3.80 17.77 -3.02
N GLU A 85 -3.76 18.84 -3.84
CA GLU A 85 -3.18 18.78 -5.19
C GLU A 85 -1.70 18.39 -5.19
N ARG A 86 -0.93 18.71 -4.14
CA ARG A 86 0.48 18.30 -4.05
C ARG A 86 0.59 16.79 -3.87
N CYS A 87 -0.21 16.20 -2.99
CA CYS A 87 -0.25 14.76 -2.76
C CYS A 87 -0.74 14.01 -4.01
N ILE A 88 -1.81 14.48 -4.65
CA ILE A 88 -2.36 13.83 -5.84
C ILE A 88 -1.42 13.97 -7.04
N ALA A 89 -0.79 15.13 -7.26
CA ALA A 89 0.22 15.29 -8.29
C ALA A 89 1.43 14.38 -8.05
N TYR A 90 1.86 14.25 -6.79
CA TYR A 90 2.93 13.34 -6.42
C TYR A 90 2.58 11.88 -6.72
N LEU A 91 1.38 11.42 -6.37
CA LEU A 91 0.92 10.08 -6.72
C LEU A 91 0.87 9.88 -8.24
N ARG A 92 0.33 10.83 -9.00
CA ARG A 92 0.31 10.79 -10.48
C ARG A 92 1.70 10.66 -11.10
N SER A 93 2.74 11.21 -10.45
CA SER A 93 4.13 11.09 -10.91
C SER A 93 4.65 9.64 -10.93
N TRP A 94 3.96 8.70 -10.28
CA TRP A 94 4.23 7.27 -10.39
C TRP A 94 4.06 6.73 -11.82
N GLY A 95 3.22 7.38 -12.65
CA GLY A 95 2.88 6.87 -13.98
C GLY A 95 2.08 5.56 -13.90
N THR A 96 1.85 4.91 -15.04
CA THR A 96 0.88 3.80 -15.18
C THR A 96 1.51 2.46 -15.57
N THR A 97 2.83 2.38 -15.64
CA THR A 97 3.57 1.20 -16.14
C THR A 97 4.15 0.32 -15.04
N ARG A 98 4.07 0.75 -13.78
CA ARG A 98 4.67 0.08 -12.62
C ARG A 98 3.61 -0.27 -11.58
N PRO A 99 3.77 -1.38 -10.84
CA PRO A 99 2.77 -1.81 -9.88
C PRO A 99 2.64 -0.84 -8.70
N LEU A 100 1.41 -0.65 -8.25
CA LEU A 100 1.10 0.05 -7.01
C LEU A 100 0.01 -0.68 -6.23
N ALA A 101 0.07 -0.54 -4.92
CA ALA A 101 -0.88 -1.18 -4.04
C ALA A 101 -1.38 -0.24 -2.94
N SER A 102 -2.60 -0.46 -2.47
CA SER A 102 -3.14 0.28 -1.33
C SER A 102 -3.94 -0.58 -0.37
N VAL A 103 -3.96 -0.18 0.89
CA VAL A 103 -4.82 -0.75 1.94
C VAL A 103 -5.85 0.27 2.36
N CYS A 104 -7.04 -0.20 2.74
CA CYS A 104 -8.07 0.61 3.39
C CYS A 104 -8.38 1.83 2.51
N THR A 105 -8.51 3.01 3.10
CA THR A 105 -8.81 4.26 2.40
C THR A 105 -7.67 4.79 1.54
N GLY A 106 -6.49 4.14 1.50
CA GLY A 106 -5.43 4.48 0.54
C GLY A 106 -5.89 4.33 -0.91
N SER A 107 -6.85 3.44 -1.15
CA SER A 107 -7.54 3.28 -2.44
C SER A 107 -8.27 4.54 -2.90
N LEU A 108 -8.73 5.42 -1.98
CA LEU A 108 -9.32 6.70 -2.35
C LEU A 108 -8.28 7.63 -3.01
N LEU A 109 -7.05 7.62 -2.50
CA LEU A 109 -5.94 8.38 -3.09
C LEU A 109 -5.56 7.83 -4.46
N LEU A 110 -5.52 6.50 -4.62
CA LEU A 110 -5.28 5.88 -5.92
C LEU A 110 -6.40 6.21 -6.92
N GLY A 111 -7.64 6.17 -6.46
CA GLY A 111 -8.82 6.52 -7.23
C GLY A 111 -8.77 7.96 -7.73
N ARG A 112 -8.51 8.91 -6.84
CA ARG A 112 -8.37 10.34 -7.15
C ARG A 112 -7.20 10.63 -8.10
N ALA A 113 -6.10 9.89 -7.97
CA ALA A 113 -4.97 9.98 -8.88
C ALA A 113 -5.27 9.36 -10.27
N GLY A 114 -6.40 8.65 -10.43
CA GLY A 114 -6.88 8.10 -11.70
C GLY A 114 -6.58 6.62 -11.92
N TYR A 115 -5.88 5.97 -10.99
CA TYR A 115 -5.41 4.59 -11.14
C TYR A 115 -6.51 3.54 -11.15
N LEU A 116 -7.68 3.86 -10.60
CA LEU A 116 -8.82 2.95 -10.49
C LEU A 116 -9.86 3.14 -11.60
N THR A 117 -9.64 4.07 -12.53
CA THR A 117 -10.56 4.34 -13.65
C THR A 117 -10.79 3.07 -14.47
N GLY A 118 -12.05 2.63 -14.57
CA GLY A 118 -12.42 1.44 -15.33
C GLY A 118 -12.01 0.11 -14.66
N LYS A 119 -11.56 0.11 -13.41
CA LYS A 119 -11.09 -1.07 -12.68
C LYS A 119 -12.02 -1.44 -11.54
N ARG A 120 -11.98 -2.70 -11.11
CA ARG A 120 -12.56 -3.11 -9.83
C ARG A 120 -11.61 -2.77 -8.69
N ALA A 121 -12.13 -2.39 -7.54
CA ALA A 121 -11.30 -2.06 -6.38
C ALA A 121 -12.03 -2.36 -5.07
N THR A 122 -11.28 -2.51 -3.99
CA THR A 122 -11.84 -2.56 -2.62
C THR A 122 -11.18 -1.53 -1.72
N THR A 123 -11.75 -1.32 -0.54
CA THR A 123 -11.31 -0.36 0.48
C THR A 123 -11.77 -0.82 1.86
N ASN A 124 -11.62 0.03 2.88
CA ASN A 124 -12.31 -0.21 4.14
C ASN A 124 -13.83 -0.22 3.92
N HIS A 125 -14.54 -1.16 4.53
CA HIS A 125 -15.99 -1.31 4.36
C HIS A 125 -16.78 -0.03 4.68
N ALA A 126 -16.32 0.77 5.64
CA ALA A 126 -16.94 2.05 6.00
C ALA A 126 -16.73 3.16 4.95
N ALA A 127 -15.91 2.91 3.93
CA ALA A 127 -15.58 3.86 2.87
C ALA A 127 -15.95 3.37 1.46
N PHE A 128 -16.74 2.29 1.33
CA PHE A 128 -17.18 1.81 0.02
C PHE A 128 -17.90 2.89 -0.80
N ASP A 129 -18.81 3.64 -0.18
CA ASP A 129 -19.54 4.72 -0.84
C ASP A 129 -18.60 5.83 -1.34
N LEU A 130 -17.52 6.11 -0.60
CA LEU A 130 -16.52 7.11 -0.98
C LEU A 130 -15.63 6.63 -2.14
N LEU A 131 -15.47 5.32 -2.32
CA LEU A 131 -14.66 4.75 -3.39
C LEU A 131 -15.42 4.70 -4.73
N ARG A 132 -16.74 4.49 -4.71
CA ARG A 132 -17.58 4.32 -5.92
C ARG A 132 -17.31 5.33 -7.04
N PRO A 133 -17.12 6.64 -6.78
CA PRO A 133 -16.88 7.62 -7.85
C PRO A 133 -15.56 7.41 -8.63
N TYR A 134 -14.63 6.60 -8.12
CA TYR A 134 -13.27 6.48 -8.65
C TYR A 134 -13.00 5.18 -9.39
N CYS A 135 -13.90 4.19 -9.33
CA CYS A 135 -13.69 2.87 -9.91
C CYS A 135 -14.92 2.38 -10.68
N ALA A 136 -14.76 1.33 -11.48
CA ALA A 136 -15.87 0.72 -12.21
C ALA A 136 -16.81 -0.06 -11.28
N ASP A 137 -16.24 -0.72 -10.27
CA ASP A 137 -16.99 -1.52 -9.30
C ASP A 137 -16.25 -1.58 -7.95
N VAL A 138 -17.02 -1.55 -6.87
CA VAL A 138 -16.51 -1.69 -5.50
C VAL A 138 -16.76 -3.11 -5.03
N VAL A 139 -15.69 -3.90 -4.92
CA VAL A 139 -15.76 -5.30 -4.48
C VAL A 139 -15.85 -5.35 -2.96
N THR A 140 -16.92 -5.94 -2.44
CA THR A 140 -17.25 -5.93 -1.00
C THR A 140 -17.03 -7.27 -0.30
N ASP A 141 -16.85 -8.36 -1.05
CA ASP A 141 -16.73 -9.74 -0.57
C ASP A 141 -15.32 -10.33 -0.72
N ARG A 142 -14.35 -9.50 -1.15
CA ARG A 142 -12.94 -9.86 -1.28
C ARG A 142 -12.06 -8.95 -0.46
N ARG A 143 -11.07 -9.56 0.19
CA ARG A 143 -10.09 -8.84 1.01
C ARG A 143 -9.01 -8.15 0.18
N ILE A 144 -8.65 -8.74 -0.95
CA ILE A 144 -7.66 -8.23 -1.91
C ILE A 144 -8.30 -8.30 -3.30
N VAL A 145 -8.13 -7.25 -4.08
CA VAL A 145 -8.55 -7.14 -5.48
C VAL A 145 -7.33 -6.76 -6.30
N ASP A 146 -6.96 -7.62 -7.24
CA ASP A 146 -5.82 -7.43 -8.14
C ASP A 146 -6.32 -7.19 -9.58
N GLU A 147 -5.96 -6.05 -10.14
CA GLU A 147 -6.26 -5.64 -11.51
C GLU A 147 -4.96 -5.44 -12.32
N GLY A 148 -4.00 -6.34 -12.13
CA GLY A 148 -2.71 -6.39 -12.83
C GLY A 148 -1.66 -5.53 -12.14
N LEU A 149 -1.59 -4.25 -12.54
CA LEU A 149 -0.65 -3.26 -11.98
C LEU A 149 -1.19 -2.55 -10.75
N VAL A 150 -2.48 -2.67 -10.45
CA VAL A 150 -3.09 -2.02 -9.30
C VAL A 150 -3.70 -3.08 -8.39
N VAL A 151 -3.26 -3.11 -7.13
CA VAL A 151 -3.78 -4.03 -6.12
C VAL A 151 -4.38 -3.23 -4.97
N THR A 152 -5.64 -3.47 -4.64
CA THR A 152 -6.30 -2.82 -3.50
C THR A 152 -6.69 -3.86 -2.47
N ALA A 153 -6.57 -3.52 -1.19
CA ALA A 153 -6.96 -4.38 -0.09
C ALA A 153 -7.89 -3.65 0.89
N GLY A 154 -8.66 -4.44 1.62
CA GLY A 154 -9.67 -3.98 2.56
C GLY A 154 -9.12 -3.24 3.78
N GLY A 155 -9.89 -3.21 4.86
CA GLY A 155 -9.53 -2.44 6.06
C GLY A 155 -8.35 -3.02 6.85
N VAL A 156 -7.52 -2.12 7.39
CA VAL A 156 -6.64 -2.30 8.56
C VAL A 156 -5.73 -3.53 8.53
N SER A 157 -6.18 -4.66 9.09
CA SER A 157 -5.39 -5.90 9.15
C SER A 157 -5.14 -6.51 7.78
N SER A 158 -5.85 -6.05 6.75
CA SER A 158 -5.65 -6.49 5.36
C SER A 158 -4.26 -6.14 4.84
N SER A 159 -3.53 -5.25 5.51
CA SER A 159 -2.12 -4.97 5.21
C SER A 159 -1.20 -6.17 5.37
N LEU A 160 -1.46 -7.06 6.34
CA LEU A 160 -0.67 -8.27 6.56
C LEU A 160 -0.82 -9.22 5.36
N ASP A 161 -2.06 -9.44 4.95
CA ASP A 161 -2.40 -10.29 3.81
C ASP A 161 -1.91 -9.67 2.50
N LEU A 162 -2.11 -8.37 2.30
CA LEU A 162 -1.61 -7.67 1.11
C LEU A 162 -0.08 -7.74 1.02
N GLY A 163 0.62 -7.56 2.14
CA GLY A 163 2.08 -7.70 2.19
C GLY A 163 2.54 -9.07 1.69
N LEU A 164 1.94 -10.14 2.22
CA LEU A 164 2.25 -11.51 1.79
C LEU A 164 1.80 -11.80 0.35
N TYR A 165 0.66 -11.26 -0.08
CA TYR A 165 0.17 -11.34 -1.45
C TYR A 165 1.16 -10.72 -2.44
N LEU A 166 1.67 -9.52 -2.15
CA LEU A 166 2.67 -8.86 -2.99
C LEU A 166 3.99 -9.62 -2.99
N VAL A 167 4.39 -10.21 -1.85
CA VAL A 167 5.56 -11.11 -1.80
C VAL A 167 5.38 -12.28 -2.76
N GLU A 168 4.24 -12.95 -2.70
CA GLU A 168 3.92 -14.08 -3.59
C GLU A 168 3.90 -13.66 -5.06
N LYS A 169 3.24 -12.54 -5.36
CA LYS A 169 3.11 -12.00 -6.73
C LYS A 169 4.46 -11.72 -7.39
N PHE A 170 5.44 -11.21 -6.65
CA PHE A 170 6.73 -10.77 -7.23
C PHE A 170 7.91 -11.71 -6.96
N TRP A 171 7.88 -12.53 -5.91
CA TRP A 171 8.96 -13.45 -5.54
C TRP A 171 8.51 -14.92 -5.37
N GLY A 172 7.22 -15.20 -5.62
CA GLY A 172 6.68 -16.55 -5.66
C GLY A 172 6.22 -17.09 -4.29
N GLN A 173 5.42 -18.16 -4.36
CA GLN A 173 4.85 -18.84 -3.19
C GLN A 173 5.91 -19.27 -2.14
N PRO A 174 7.10 -19.80 -2.50
CA PRO A 174 8.09 -20.18 -1.49
C PRO A 174 8.61 -19.01 -0.65
N ALA A 175 8.76 -17.82 -1.27
CA ALA A 175 9.14 -16.60 -0.55
C ALA A 175 8.08 -16.19 0.46
N ARG A 176 6.81 -16.22 0.03
CA ARG A 176 5.66 -15.94 0.89
C ARG A 176 5.62 -16.89 2.08
N GLU A 177 5.73 -18.20 1.86
CA GLU A 177 5.66 -19.20 2.94
C GLU A 177 6.77 -19.00 3.97
N LYS A 178 8.00 -18.76 3.50
CA LYS A 178 9.14 -18.46 4.36
C LYS A 178 8.91 -17.21 5.21
N ILE A 179 8.39 -16.14 4.61
CA ILE A 179 8.12 -14.88 5.31
C ILE A 179 6.95 -15.03 6.28
N ALA A 180 5.85 -15.66 5.87
CA ALA A 180 4.68 -15.93 6.70
C ALA A 180 5.05 -16.79 7.92
N ALA A 181 5.85 -17.85 7.73
CA ALA A 181 6.38 -18.67 8.82
C ALA A 181 7.22 -17.83 9.79
N LYS A 182 8.07 -16.92 9.29
CA LYS A 182 8.88 -16.04 10.15
C LYS A 182 8.05 -14.97 10.89
N MET A 183 6.91 -14.59 10.33
CA MET A 183 5.92 -13.72 10.97
C MET A 183 5.01 -14.49 11.95
N GLU A 184 5.09 -15.82 11.97
CA GLU A 184 4.14 -16.72 12.64
C GLU A 184 2.68 -16.45 12.22
N TYR A 185 2.49 -15.92 11.01
CA TYR A 185 1.20 -15.49 10.52
C TYR A 185 0.51 -16.61 9.74
N ARG A 186 -0.56 -17.16 10.32
CA ARG A 186 -1.37 -18.25 9.73
C ARG A 186 -2.63 -17.76 9.01
N GLY A 187 -2.89 -16.44 9.02
CA GLY A 187 -4.16 -15.86 8.54
C GLY A 187 -4.31 -15.83 7.02
N TYR A 188 -3.22 -15.94 6.26
CA TYR A 188 -3.24 -15.92 4.80
C TYR A 188 -3.09 -17.33 4.22
N SER A 189 -4.14 -17.80 3.55
CA SER A 189 -4.12 -18.99 2.70
C SER A 189 -4.40 -18.54 1.26
N ALA A 190 -3.57 -18.94 0.29
CA ALA A 190 -3.73 -18.58 -1.13
C ALA A 190 -4.85 -19.41 -1.82
N VAL A 191 -5.81 -19.92 -1.04
CA VAL A 191 -6.81 -20.90 -1.46
C VAL A 191 -8.17 -20.24 -1.56
#